data_AF-A0A8T6VBH2-F1
#
_entry.id   AF-A0A8T6VBH2-F1
#
_cell.length_a   1.000
_cell.length_b   1.000
_cell.length_c   1.000
_cell.angle_alpha   90.00
_cell.angle_beta   90.00
_cell.angle_gamma   90.00
#
_symmetry.space_group_name_H-M   'P 1'
#
loop_
_entity.id
_entity.type
_entity.pdbx_description
1 polymer ?
#
loop_
_entity_poly.entity_id
_entity_poly.type
_entity_poly.pdbx_seq_one_letter_code
_entity_poly.pdbx_strand_id
1 'polypeptide(L)' 'MKVIKTQDIRDIRVVCNGAVRKDKWAQIRDPRTGEVLHTGQLLYIKRVALKKYGKLVSLS' A
#
# COMPACT_ATOMS: atom_id res chain seq x y z
N MET A 1 8.94 -27.82 -6.86
CA MET A 1 8.50 -27.14 -5.61
C MET A 1 7.96 -25.77 -5.98
N LYS A 2 6.64 -25.52 -5.85
CA LYS A 2 6.09 -24.17 -6.03
C LYS A 2 6.37 -23.40 -4.75
N VAL A 3 7.23 -22.38 -4.83
CA VAL A 3 7.45 -21.45 -3.73
C VAL A 3 6.13 -20.71 -3.52
N ILE A 4 5.36 -21.11 -2.51
CA ILE A 4 4.19 -20.37 -2.07
C ILE A 4 4.77 -19.09 -1.49
N LYS A 5 4.66 -17.98 -2.23
CA LYS A 5 5.08 -16.67 -1.75
C LYS A 5 4.23 -16.37 -0.53
N THR A 6 4.80 -16.51 0.67
CA THR A 6 4.17 -16.13 1.92
C THR A 6 3.77 -14.67 1.78
N GLN A 7 2.48 -14.43 1.58
CA GLN A 7 1.95 -13.09 1.52
C GLN A 7 2.04 -12.61 2.96
N ASP A 8 2.96 -11.69 3.21
CA ASP A 8 3.21 -11.15 4.55
C ASP A 8 2.00 -10.26 4.85
N ILE A 9 0.96 -10.84 5.46
CA ILE A 9 -0.27 -10.16 5.89
C ILE A 9 0.12 -9.29 7.09
N ARG A 10 0.91 -8.26 6.82
CA ARG A 10 1.22 -7.21 7.78
C ARG A 10 0.11 -6.21 7.74
N ASP A 11 -0.30 -5.76 8.92
CA ASP A 11 -1.19 -4.62 8.98
C ASP A 11 -0.45 -3.40 8.44
N ILE A 12 -1.04 -2.75 7.44
CA ILE A 12 -0.45 -1.58 6.76
C ILE A 12 -1.43 -0.41 6.79
N ARG A 13 -0.92 0.79 7.00
CA ARG A 13 -1.69 2.03 6.90
C ARG A 13 -1.38 2.71 5.57
N VAL A 14 -2.41 2.97 4.76
CA VAL A 14 -2.23 3.74 3.52
C VAL A 14 -2.66 5.18 3.76
N VAL A 15 -1.75 6.12 3.48
CA VAL A 15 -1.98 7.56 3.61
C VAL A 15 -1.93 8.19 2.23
N CYS A 16 -2.91 9.00 1.87
CA CYS A 16 -2.96 9.72 0.60
C CYS A 16 -2.74 11.20 0.82
N ASN A 17 -1.93 11.84 -0.02
CA ASN A 17 -1.84 13.29 -0.08
C ASN A 17 -2.71 13.77 -1.25
N GLY A 18 -3.79 14.49 -0.92
CA GLY A 18 -4.83 14.86 -1.87
C GLY A 18 -4.69 16.31 -2.33
N ALA A 19 -4.66 16.53 -3.64
CA ALA A 19 -5.12 17.79 -4.22
C ALA A 19 -5.87 17.56 -5.55
N VAL A 20 -5.42 16.65 -6.42
CA VAL A 20 -6.10 16.42 -7.71
C VAL A 20 -6.02 14.94 -8.12
N ARG A 21 -7.12 14.37 -8.65
CA ARG A 21 -7.27 12.92 -8.95
C ARG A 21 -6.15 12.29 -9.77
N LYS A 22 -5.49 13.05 -10.66
CA LYS A 22 -4.43 12.54 -11.54
C LYS A 22 -3.06 12.43 -10.87
N ASP A 23 -2.83 13.23 -9.83
CA ASP A 23 -1.55 13.30 -9.11
C ASP A 23 -1.69 12.86 -7.65
N LYS A 24 -2.67 12.00 -7.35
CA LYS A 24 -2.79 11.43 -6.00
C LYS A 24 -1.57 10.56 -5.72
N TRP A 25 -0.74 11.01 -4.79
CA TRP A 25 0.32 10.20 -4.20
C TRP A 25 -0.20 9.53 -2.94
N ALA A 26 0.27 8.31 -2.71
CA ALA A 26 -0.01 7.54 -1.53
C ALA A 26 1.27 6.92 -0.96
N GLN A 27 1.22 6.63 0.33
CA GLN A 27 2.29 5.99 1.07
C GLN A 27 1.71 4.81 1.85
N ILE A 28 2.38 3.67 1.79
CA ILE A 28 2.15 2.57 2.71
C ILE A 28 3.09 2.78 3.89
N ARG A 29 2.53 2.85 5.08
CA ARG A 29 3.27 2.95 6.34
C ARG A 29 3.01 1.75 7.22
N ASP A 30 4.01 1.36 7.98
CA ASP A 30 3.83 0.46 9.11
C ASP A 30 3.04 1.21 10.20
N PRO A 31 1.89 0.68 10.66
CA PRO A 31 1.07 1.34 11.67
C PRO A 31 1.71 1.35 13.06
N ARG A 32 2.65 0.45 13.35
CA ARG A 32 3.31 0.32 14.66
C ARG A 32 4.53 1.22 14.77
N THR A 33 5.38 1.24 13.75
CA THR A 33 6.62 2.03 13.75
C THR A 33 6.45 3.41 13.10
N GLY A 34 5.41 3.58 12.28
CA GLY A 34 5.23 4.79 11.47
C GLY A 34 6.15 4.85 10.24
N GLU A 35 6.99 3.84 10.03
CA GLU A 35 7.94 3.79 8.91
C GLU A 35 7.23 3.72 7.57
N VAL A 36 7.81 4.40 6.57
CA VAL A 36 7.30 4.40 5.20
C VAL A 36 7.86 3.18 4.46
N LEU A 37 6.98 2.21 4.18
CA LEU A 37 7.34 0.99 3.47
C LEU A 37 7.36 1.18 1.95
N HIS A 38 6.41 1.95 1.42
CA HIS A 38 6.29 2.27 -0.01
C HIS A 38 5.74 3.67 -0.21
N THR A 39 6.20 4.37 -1.24
CA THR A 39 5.68 5.67 -1.68
C THR A 39 5.51 5.65 -3.19
N GLY A 40 4.42 6.21 -3.69
CA GLY A 40 4.19 6.30 -5.12
C GLY A 40 2.81 6.83 -5.48
N GLN A 41 2.45 6.73 -6.76
CA GLN A 41 1.11 7.05 -7.22
C GLN A 41 0.08 6.11 -6.60
N LEU A 42 -1.15 6.62 -6.42
CA LEU A 42 -2.26 5.90 -5.80
C LEU A 42 -2.51 4.53 -6.43
N LEU A 43 -2.54 4.44 -7.77
CA LEU A 43 -2.79 3.19 -8.49
C LEU A 43 -1.68 2.17 -8.26
N TYR A 44 -0.43 2.63 -8.24
CA TYR A 44 0.72 1.79 -7.93
C TYR A 44 0.62 1.24 -6.50
N ILE A 45 0.31 2.10 -5.53
CA ILE A 45 0.19 1.71 -4.12
C ILE A 45 -0.98 0.76 -3.89
N LYS A 46 -2.13 0.95 -4.56
CA LYS A 46 -3.24 -0.03 -4.52
C LYS A 46 -2.80 -1.41 -4.99
N ARG A 47 -2.02 -1.47 -6.08
CA ARG A 47 -1.47 -2.73 -6.61
C ARG A 47 -0.47 -3.37 -5.64
N VAL A 48 0.40 -2.58 -5.01
CA VAL A 48 1.36 -3.07 -4.02
C VAL A 48 0.66 -3.57 -2.75
N ALA A 49 -0.32 -2.82 -2.24
CA ALA A 49 -1.11 -3.22 -1.08
C ALA A 49 -1.80 -4.57 -1.29
N LEU A 50 -2.42 -4.78 -2.45
CA LEU A 50 -3.07 -6.04 -2.79
C LEU A 50 -2.06 -7.17 -3.00
N LYS A 51 -1.00 -6.94 -3.79
CA LYS A 51 -0.06 -8.01 -4.19
C LYS A 51 0.89 -8.41 -3.07
N LYS A 52 1.37 -7.46 -2.27
CA LYS A 52 2.41 -7.70 -1.26
C LYS A 52 1.82 -7.94 0.13
N TYR A 53 0.75 -7.23 0.47
CA TYR A 53 0.17 -7.23 1.82
C TYR A 53 -1.24 -7.84 1.87
N GLY A 54 -1.82 -8.24 0.73
CA GLY A 54 -3.17 -8.81 0.67
C GLY A 54 -4.29 -7.85 1.05
N LYS A 55 -4.02 -6.54 1.15
CA LYS A 55 -4.98 -5.54 1.65
C LYS A 55 -5.70 -4.86 0.49
N LEU A 56 -7.03 -4.98 0.46
CA LEU A 56 -7.89 -4.21 -0.43
C LEU A 56 -8.03 -2.78 0.11
N VAL A 57 -7.46 -1.84 -0.63
CA VAL A 57 -7.43 -0.44 -0.25
C VAL A 57 -8.45 0.34 -1.08
N SER A 58 -9.62 0.57 -0.50
CA SER A 58 -10.62 1.48 -1.06
C SER A 58 -10.28 2.90 -0.63
N LEU A 59 -9.71 3.67 -1.54
CA LEU A 59 -9.43 5.10 -1.33
C LEU A 59 -10.39 5.87 -2.25
N SER A 60 -11.39 6.48 -1.61
CA SER A 60 -12.44 7.33 -2.20
C SER A 60 -11.88 8.68 -2.69
#